data_AF-A0A969BEK2-F1
#
_entry.id   AF-A0A969BEK2-F1
#
_cell.length_a   1.000
_cell.length_b   1.000
_cell.length_c   1.000
_cell.angle_alpha   90.00
_cell.angle_beta   90.00
_cell.angle_gamma   90.00
#
_symmetry.space_group_name_H-M   'P 1'
#
loop_
_entity.id
_entity.type
_entity.pdbx_description
1 polymer ?
#
loop_
_entity_poly.entity_id
_entity_poly.type
_entity_poly.pdbx_seq_one_letter_code
_entity_poly.pdbx_strand_id
1 'polypeptide(L)'
;MSRLRPIFSLILVSLATLLISCGSANVAATPPTYTPLQIEKIQEYAPKVVAVQERSAELQKLIQNQDWINVGNFIHGPMTEVKLNMSYIVSNLLPEQQKEARKIAREMFNNLVKIDQAANEGNSRKALSAYDAAFADINQFLDLLPANTISN
;
A
#
# COMPACT_ATOMS: atom_id res chain seq x y z
N MET A 1 -31.99 -51.76 35.33
CA MET A 1 -30.77 -50.91 35.33
C MET A 1 -29.98 -51.17 34.05
N SER A 2 -29.25 -50.17 33.53
CA SER A 2 -28.37 -50.21 32.34
C SER A 2 -29.01 -49.91 30.97
N ARG A 3 -29.24 -48.61 30.67
CA ARG A 3 -29.16 -48.03 29.29
C ARG A 3 -28.70 -46.56 29.22
N LEU A 4 -28.26 -45.95 30.32
CA LEU A 4 -27.80 -44.54 30.37
C LEU A 4 -26.28 -44.39 30.18
N ARG A 5 -25.54 -45.50 30.11
CA ARG A 5 -24.08 -45.55 30.06
C ARG A 5 -23.44 -44.88 28.81
N PRO A 6 -24.03 -44.91 27.59
CA PRO A 6 -23.40 -44.27 26.44
C PRO A 6 -23.64 -42.75 26.38
N ILE A 7 -24.70 -42.24 27.02
CA ILE A 7 -25.08 -40.82 26.96
C ILE A 7 -24.12 -39.97 27.79
N PHE A 8 -23.74 -40.44 28.99
CA PHE A 8 -22.75 -39.75 29.81
C PHE A 8 -21.38 -39.67 29.15
N SER A 9 -20.98 -40.70 28.39
CA SER A 9 -19.71 -40.70 27.66
C SER A 9 -19.71 -39.71 26.49
N LEU A 10 -20.86 -39.51 25.84
CA LEU A 10 -21.00 -38.61 24.69
C LEU A 10 -21.04 -37.13 25.12
N ILE A 11 -21.61 -36.84 26.30
CA ILE A 11 -21.57 -35.51 26.91
C ILE A 11 -20.14 -35.16 27.35
N LEU A 12 -19.40 -36.13 27.91
CA LEU A 12 -18.03 -35.90 28.38
C LEU A 12 -17.06 -35.56 27.23
N VAL A 13 -17.20 -36.24 26.08
CA VAL A 13 -16.36 -35.99 24.89
C VAL A 13 -16.64 -34.61 24.29
N SER A 14 -17.93 -34.23 24.21
CA SER A 14 -18.35 -32.92 23.72
C SER A 14 -17.81 -31.77 24.57
N LEU A 15 -17.76 -31.95 25.89
CA LEU A 15 -17.25 -30.94 26.83
C LEU A 15 -15.72 -30.80 26.74
N ALA A 16 -15.00 -31.90 26.49
CA ALA A 16 -13.55 -31.89 26.33
C ALA A 16 -13.09 -31.15 25.06
N THR A 17 -13.86 -31.23 23.95
CA THR A 17 -13.53 -30.50 22.72
C THR A 17 -13.73 -28.99 22.82
N LEU A 18 -14.63 -28.52 23.70
CA LEU A 18 -14.83 -27.09 23.95
C LEU A 18 -13.76 -26.48 24.86
N LEU A 19 -13.10 -27.30 25.68
CA LEU A 19 -12.03 -26.87 26.59
C LEU A 19 -10.66 -26.71 25.90
N ILE A 20 -10.51 -27.24 24.68
CA ILE A 20 -9.32 -27.02 23.83
C ILE A 20 -9.53 -25.78 22.92
N SER A 21 -10.49 -24.91 23.25
CA SER A 21 -10.50 -23.54 22.73
C SER A 21 -9.22 -22.85 23.24
N CYS A 22 -8.15 -22.92 22.44
CA CYS A 22 -6.91 -22.20 22.64
C CYS A 22 -7.24 -20.79 23.09
N GLY A 23 -6.96 -20.49 24.35
CA GLY A 23 -7.08 -19.15 24.88
C GLY A 23 -6.28 -18.24 23.96
N SER A 24 -6.99 -17.40 23.20
CA SER A 24 -6.38 -16.21 22.63
C SER A 24 -5.90 -15.42 23.84
N ALA A 25 -4.60 -15.47 24.09
CA ALA A 25 -3.99 -14.74 25.18
C ALA A 25 -4.31 -13.26 24.95
N ASN A 26 -5.28 -12.74 25.71
CA ASN A 26 -5.64 -11.33 25.78
C ASN A 26 -4.57 -10.58 26.58
N VAL A 27 -3.30 -10.82 26.26
CA VAL A 27 -2.20 -9.98 26.69
C VAL A 27 -2.39 -8.68 25.94
N ALA A 28 -2.59 -7.58 26.66
CA ALA A 28 -2.65 -6.25 26.07
C ALA A 28 -1.45 -6.10 25.12
N ALA A 29 -1.71 -6.15 23.81
CA ALA A 29 -0.67 -6.08 22.81
C ALA A 29 0.03 -4.74 23.00
N THR A 30 1.34 -4.78 23.24
CA THR A 30 2.17 -3.58 23.15
C THR A 30 1.84 -2.86 21.84
N PRO A 31 1.80 -1.51 21.81
CA PRO A 31 1.56 -0.78 20.58
C PRO A 31 2.45 -1.35 19.47
N PRO A 32 1.88 -1.66 18.29
CA PRO A 32 2.63 -2.35 17.25
C PRO A 32 3.81 -1.46 16.85
N THR A 33 5.02 -1.98 17.02
CA THR A 33 6.24 -1.33 16.56
C THR A 33 6.78 -2.06 15.36
N TYR A 34 7.53 -1.34 14.53
CA TYR A 34 8.16 -1.93 13.37
C TYR A 34 9.21 -2.97 13.78
N THR A 35 9.15 -4.15 13.16
CA THR A 35 10.24 -5.13 13.24
C THR A 35 11.41 -4.70 12.36
N PRO A 36 12.65 -5.14 12.66
CA PRO A 36 13.82 -4.83 11.83
C PRO A 36 13.62 -5.24 10.36
N LEU A 37 12.98 -6.39 10.12
CA LEU A 37 12.70 -6.88 8.76
C LEU A 37 11.71 -5.98 8.01
N GLN A 38 10.69 -5.45 8.69
CA GLN A 38 9.77 -4.48 8.08
C GLN A 38 10.51 -3.19 7.70
N ILE A 39 11.37 -2.67 8.58
CA ILE A 39 12.17 -1.48 8.29
C ILE A 39 13.10 -1.71 7.10
N GLU A 40 13.81 -2.83 7.07
CA GLU A 40 14.69 -3.21 5.95
C GLU A 40 13.93 -3.23 4.62
N LYS A 41 12.73 -3.83 4.60
CA LYS A 41 11.89 -3.87 3.39
C LYS A 41 11.41 -2.47 2.98
N ILE A 42 11.04 -1.61 3.93
CA ILE A 42 10.64 -0.24 3.61
C ILE A 42 11.85 0.53 3.04
N GLN A 43 13.03 0.39 3.63
CA GLN A 43 14.28 0.99 3.15
C GLN A 43 14.72 0.46 1.77
N GLU A 44 14.39 -0.79 1.43
CA GLU A 44 14.68 -1.37 0.11
C GLU A 44 13.87 -0.71 -1.01
N TYR A 45 12.61 -0.36 -0.74
CA TYR A 45 11.67 0.10 -1.78
C TYR A 45 11.41 1.61 -1.76
N ALA A 46 11.51 2.29 -0.61
CA ALA A 46 11.24 3.73 -0.52
C ALA A 46 12.15 4.58 -1.43
N PRO A 47 13.48 4.34 -1.52
CA PRO A 47 14.35 5.09 -2.43
C PRO A 47 13.95 4.96 -3.91
N LYS A 48 13.37 3.83 -4.31
CA LYS A 48 12.91 3.63 -5.69
C LYS A 48 11.68 4.48 -6.00
N VAL A 49 10.80 4.70 -5.02
CA VAL A 49 9.67 5.64 -5.14
C VAL A 49 10.19 7.08 -5.21
N VAL A 50 11.14 7.44 -4.34
CA VAL A 50 11.76 8.77 -4.32
C VAL A 50 12.46 9.10 -5.65
N ALA A 51 13.22 8.16 -6.21
CA ALA A 51 13.92 8.37 -7.48
C ALA A 51 12.97 8.73 -8.65
N VAL A 52 11.74 8.20 -8.65
CA VAL A 52 10.73 8.58 -9.66
C VAL A 52 10.02 9.87 -9.27
N GLN A 53 9.82 10.13 -7.97
CA GLN A 53 9.29 11.39 -7.46
C GLN A 53 10.16 12.59 -7.87
N GLU A 54 11.48 12.45 -7.78
CA GLU A 54 12.46 13.48 -8.16
C GLU A 54 12.43 13.76 -9.67
N ARG A 55 11.96 12.80 -10.47
CA ARG A 55 11.75 12.94 -11.92
C ARG A 55 10.38 13.53 -12.27
N SER A 56 9.62 14.08 -11.30
CA SER A 56 8.33 14.72 -11.54
C SER A 56 8.36 15.78 -12.65
N ALA A 57 9.39 16.62 -12.64
CA ALA A 57 9.60 17.67 -13.65
C ALA A 57 9.74 17.11 -15.08
N GLU A 58 10.20 15.86 -15.25
CA GLU A 58 10.27 15.18 -16.55
C GLU A 58 8.85 15.01 -17.11
N LEU A 59 7.95 14.38 -16.34
CA LEU A 59 6.56 14.17 -16.77
C LEU A 59 5.84 15.50 -16.99
N GLN A 60 6.06 16.49 -16.13
CA GLN A 60 5.48 17.82 -16.30
C GLN A 60 5.89 18.44 -17.64
N LYS A 61 7.18 18.37 -17.99
CA LYS A 61 7.71 18.89 -19.26
C LYS A 61 7.13 18.14 -20.45
N LEU A 62 6.98 16.82 -20.37
CA LEU A 62 6.35 16.01 -21.43
C LEU A 62 4.90 16.46 -21.68
N ILE A 63 4.11 16.68 -20.62
CA ILE A 63 2.72 17.16 -20.73
C ILE A 63 2.67 18.58 -21.33
N GLN A 64 3.55 19.47 -20.88
CA GLN A 64 3.63 20.85 -21.39
C GLN A 64 4.00 20.90 -22.87
N ASN A 65 4.89 20.00 -23.31
CA ASN A 65 5.29 19.87 -24.71
C ASN A 65 4.30 19.08 -25.56
N GLN A 66 3.21 18.58 -24.98
CA GLN A 66 2.23 17.73 -25.66
C GLN A 66 2.84 16.47 -26.26
N ASP A 67 3.90 15.95 -25.65
CA ASP A 67 4.58 14.73 -26.08
C ASP A 67 3.86 13.50 -25.51
N TRP A 68 2.66 13.25 -26.03
CA TRP A 68 1.72 12.26 -25.48
C TRP A 68 2.25 10.83 -25.51
N ILE A 69 3.11 10.49 -26.47
CA ILE A 69 3.77 9.19 -26.55
C ILE A 69 4.67 9.01 -25.34
N ASN A 70 5.51 10.01 -25.03
CA ASN A 70 6.42 9.91 -23.89
C ASN A 70 5.70 10.10 -22.54
N VAL A 71 4.59 10.83 -22.49
CA VAL A 71 3.69 10.83 -21.32
C VAL A 71 3.22 9.41 -21.01
N GLY A 72 2.70 8.68 -22.01
CA GLY A 72 2.28 7.28 -21.84
C GLY A 72 3.43 6.35 -21.45
N ASN A 73 4.62 6.52 -22.06
CA ASN A 73 5.81 5.76 -21.70
C ASN A 73 6.22 5.99 -20.23
N PHE A 74 6.14 7.22 -19.75
CA PHE A 74 6.47 7.53 -18.36
C PHE A 74 5.46 6.88 -17.38
N ILE A 75 4.17 6.88 -17.73
CA ILE A 75 3.10 6.30 -16.90
C ILE A 75 3.21 4.76 -16.85
N HIS A 76 3.44 4.13 -18.00
CA HIS A 76 3.52 2.67 -18.09
C HIS A 76 4.91 2.09 -17.76
N GLY A 77 5.93 2.93 -17.61
CA GLY A 77 7.27 2.54 -17.14
C GLY A 77 7.50 3.00 -15.69
N PRO A 78 8.16 4.15 -15.47
CA PRO A 78 8.48 4.67 -14.13
C PRO A 78 7.33 4.65 -13.12
N MET A 79 6.13 5.09 -13.50
CA MET A 79 5.00 5.14 -12.56
C MET A 79 4.41 3.77 -12.24
N THR A 80 4.55 2.80 -13.14
CA THR A 80 4.18 1.41 -12.86
C THR A 80 5.12 0.79 -11.83
N GLU A 81 6.40 1.14 -11.88
CA GLU A 81 7.37 0.78 -10.85
C GLU A 81 7.03 1.42 -9.49
N VAL A 82 6.64 2.70 -9.45
CA VAL A 82 6.16 3.35 -8.21
C VAL A 82 4.99 2.58 -7.60
N LYS A 83 3.97 2.25 -8.40
CA LYS A 83 2.82 1.47 -7.93
C LYS A 83 3.24 0.13 -7.30
N LEU A 84 4.17 -0.57 -7.93
CA LEU A 84 4.70 -1.85 -7.43
C LEU A 84 5.44 -1.66 -6.10
N ASN A 85 6.36 -0.70 -6.03
CA ASN A 85 7.15 -0.43 -4.82
C ASN A 85 6.27 0.04 -3.65
N MET A 86 5.27 0.90 -3.90
CA MET A 86 4.30 1.28 -2.88
C MET A 86 3.53 0.06 -2.33
N SER A 87 3.16 -0.89 -3.19
CA SER A 87 2.49 -2.13 -2.74
C SER A 87 3.37 -2.98 -1.81
N TYR A 88 4.67 -3.07 -2.10
CA TYR A 88 5.62 -3.75 -1.23
C TYR A 88 5.81 -3.03 0.10
N ILE A 89 5.89 -1.70 0.08
CA ILE A 89 5.97 -0.88 1.30
C ILE A 89 4.72 -1.05 2.16
N VAL A 90 3.53 -0.90 1.58
CA VAL A 90 2.22 -1.06 2.26
C VAL A 90 2.13 -2.36 3.05
N SER A 91 2.64 -3.46 2.49
CA SER A 91 2.57 -4.77 3.11
C SER A 91 3.48 -4.90 4.35
N ASN A 92 4.45 -3.99 4.49
CA ASN A 92 5.39 -3.93 5.60
C ASN A 92 5.08 -2.81 6.61
N LEU A 93 4.08 -1.95 6.33
CA LEU A 93 3.60 -0.96 7.30
C LEU A 93 2.87 -1.60 8.48
N LEU A 94 2.76 -0.86 9.58
CA LEU A 94 1.93 -1.26 10.72
C LEU A 94 0.47 -1.49 10.28
N PRO A 95 -0.23 -2.49 10.84
CA PRO A 95 -1.60 -2.83 10.43
C PRO A 95 -2.55 -1.63 10.38
N GLU A 96 -2.46 -0.69 11.33
CA GLU A 96 -3.31 0.51 11.35
C GLU A 96 -3.01 1.49 10.18
N GLN A 97 -1.77 1.54 9.69
CA GLN A 97 -1.36 2.46 8.61
C GLN A 97 -1.68 1.89 7.22
N GLN A 98 -1.76 0.57 7.07
CA GLN A 98 -1.91 -0.06 5.75
C GLN A 98 -3.20 0.35 5.04
N LYS A 99 -4.29 0.62 5.77
CA LYS A 99 -5.57 1.01 5.15
C LYS A 99 -5.44 2.36 4.45
N GLU A 100 -4.84 3.34 5.11
CA GLU A 100 -4.66 4.68 4.52
C GLU A 100 -3.62 4.63 3.39
N ALA A 101 -2.50 3.92 3.59
CA ALA A 101 -1.48 3.78 2.56
C ALA A 101 -2.01 3.13 1.27
N ARG A 102 -2.90 2.11 1.38
CA ARG A 102 -3.58 1.52 0.21
C ARG A 102 -4.54 2.49 -0.48
N LYS A 103 -5.21 3.34 0.30
CA LYS A 103 -6.13 4.34 -0.24
C LYS A 103 -5.35 5.37 -1.05
N ILE A 104 -4.28 5.94 -0.49
CA ILE A 104 -3.41 6.90 -1.19
C ILE A 104 -2.82 6.28 -2.45
N ALA A 105 -2.29 5.04 -2.37
CA ALA A 105 -1.76 4.35 -3.56
C ALA A 105 -2.81 4.15 -4.67
N ARG A 106 -4.08 3.93 -4.29
CA ARG A 106 -5.19 3.83 -5.24
C ARG A 106 -5.56 5.18 -5.84
N GLU A 107 -5.56 6.24 -5.03
CA GLU A 107 -5.81 7.61 -5.47
C GLU A 107 -4.74 8.06 -6.47
N MET A 108 -3.46 7.80 -6.17
CA MET A 108 -2.33 8.01 -7.08
C MET A 108 -2.57 7.30 -8.41
N PHE A 109 -2.90 6.00 -8.38
CA PHE A 109 -3.15 5.23 -9.59
C PHE A 109 -4.35 5.77 -10.40
N ASN A 110 -5.43 6.17 -9.73
CA ASN A 110 -6.58 6.78 -10.39
C ASN A 110 -6.19 8.10 -11.06
N ASN A 111 -5.30 8.87 -10.47
CA ASN A 111 -4.78 10.10 -11.06
C ASN A 111 -3.90 9.81 -12.28
N LEU A 112 -3.09 8.75 -12.28
CA LEU A 112 -2.38 8.30 -13.49
C LEU A 112 -3.32 7.96 -14.65
N VAL A 113 -4.42 7.24 -14.37
CA VAL A 113 -5.45 6.94 -15.37
C VAL A 113 -6.06 8.22 -15.94
N LYS A 114 -6.24 9.27 -15.13
CA LYS A 114 -6.72 10.57 -15.62
C LYS A 114 -5.70 11.27 -16.50
N ILE A 115 -4.40 11.12 -16.24
CA ILE A 115 -3.34 11.64 -17.12
C ILE A 115 -3.40 10.93 -18.48
N ASP A 116 -3.51 9.59 -18.50
CA ASP A 116 -3.66 8.81 -19.75
C ASP A 116 -4.90 9.25 -20.54
N GLN A 117 -6.04 9.41 -19.87
CA GLN A 117 -7.27 9.91 -20.50
C GLN A 117 -7.08 11.32 -21.08
N ALA A 118 -6.45 12.23 -20.32
CA ALA A 118 -6.18 13.57 -20.79
C ALA A 118 -5.16 13.61 -21.94
N ALA A 119 -4.19 12.72 -21.96
CA ALA A 119 -3.23 12.57 -23.06
C ALA A 119 -3.92 12.10 -24.34
N ASN A 120 -4.83 11.12 -24.23
CA ASN A 120 -5.65 10.66 -25.36
C ASN A 120 -6.57 11.78 -25.90
N GLU A 121 -7.03 12.68 -25.04
CA GLU A 121 -7.82 13.87 -25.39
C GLU A 121 -6.96 15.05 -25.88
N GLY A 122 -5.62 14.97 -25.81
CA GLY A 122 -4.73 16.10 -26.09
C GLY A 122 -4.87 17.28 -25.12
N ASN A 123 -5.39 17.05 -23.92
CA ASN A 123 -5.78 18.09 -22.98
C ASN A 123 -4.71 18.33 -21.90
N SER A 124 -3.73 19.20 -22.19
CA SER A 124 -2.63 19.52 -21.28
C SER A 124 -3.09 20.05 -19.92
N ARG A 125 -4.18 20.84 -19.87
CA ARG A 125 -4.68 21.40 -18.60
C ARG A 125 -5.19 20.29 -17.67
N LYS A 126 -5.97 19.36 -18.22
CA LYS A 126 -6.49 18.20 -17.47
C LYS A 126 -5.35 17.26 -17.07
N ALA A 127 -4.39 17.04 -17.96
CA ALA A 127 -3.20 16.23 -17.68
C ALA A 127 -2.35 16.84 -16.55
N LEU A 128 -2.07 18.14 -16.58
CA LEU A 128 -1.32 18.83 -15.52
C LEU A 128 -2.03 18.79 -14.17
N SER A 129 -3.34 19.00 -14.13
CA SER A 129 -4.10 18.89 -12.88
C SER A 129 -4.07 17.48 -12.29
N ALA A 130 -4.14 16.44 -13.13
CA ALA A 130 -4.02 15.06 -12.68
C ALA A 130 -2.59 14.68 -12.27
N TYR A 131 -1.59 15.24 -12.96
CA TYR A 131 -0.18 15.17 -12.59
C TYR A 131 0.07 15.73 -11.19
N ASP A 132 -0.40 16.94 -10.90
CA ASP A 132 -0.21 17.57 -9.59
C ASP A 132 -0.82 16.70 -8.47
N ALA A 133 -2.01 16.15 -8.71
CA ALA A 133 -2.67 15.25 -7.77
C ALA A 133 -1.90 13.94 -7.58
N ALA A 134 -1.41 13.30 -8.65
CA ALA A 134 -0.64 12.05 -8.55
C ALA A 134 0.64 12.22 -7.73
N PHE A 135 1.39 13.32 -7.91
CA PHE A 135 2.60 13.56 -7.11
C PHE A 135 2.30 14.04 -5.69
N ALA A 136 1.17 14.71 -5.46
CA ALA A 136 0.70 14.98 -4.10
C ALA A 136 0.41 13.67 -3.34
N ASP A 137 -0.23 12.69 -4.00
CA ASP A 137 -0.47 11.36 -3.41
C ASP A 137 0.84 10.62 -3.12
N ILE A 138 1.85 10.72 -3.99
CA ILE A 138 3.18 10.14 -3.73
C ILE A 138 3.83 10.79 -2.50
N ASN A 139 3.81 12.11 -2.39
CA ASN A 139 4.37 12.81 -1.23
C ASN A 139 3.63 12.43 0.06
N GLN A 140 2.30 12.41 0.04
CA GLN A 140 1.50 11.99 1.17
C GLN A 140 1.79 10.55 1.59
N PHE A 141 2.05 9.65 0.63
CA PHE A 141 2.44 8.29 0.91
C PHE A 141 3.82 8.22 1.58
N LEU A 142 4.79 9.00 1.10
CA LEU A 142 6.14 9.06 1.67
C LEU A 142 6.13 9.61 3.10
N ASP A 143 5.24 10.56 3.40
CA ASP A 143 5.05 11.12 4.75
C ASP A 143 4.50 10.09 5.76
N LEU A 144 3.90 8.98 5.30
CA LEU A 144 3.46 7.90 6.19
C LEU A 144 4.60 6.98 6.64
N LEU A 145 5.76 7.04 5.99
CA LEU A 145 6.86 6.14 6.26
C LEU A 145 7.53 6.46 7.60
N PRO A 146 8.03 5.45 8.34
CA PRO A 146 8.70 5.70 9.60
C PRO A 146 9.95 6.58 9.41
N ALA A 147 10.23 7.45 10.37
CA ALA A 147 11.41 8.30 10.35
C ALA A 147 12.69 7.46 10.14
N ASN A 148 13.63 7.97 9.33
CA ASN A 148 14.89 7.32 8.93
C ASN A 148 14.79 6.25 7.83
N THR A 149 13.64 6.04 7.18
CA THR A 149 13.57 5.15 6.00
C THR A 149 13.80 5.87 4.67
N ILE A 150 13.71 7.19 4.67
CA ILE A 150 14.09 8.06 3.55
C ILE A 150 15.41 8.71 4.00
N SER A 151 16.55 8.15 3.59
CA SER A 151 17.87 8.69 3.95
C SER A 151 18.20 9.91 3.09
N ASN A 152 18.82 10.93 3.71
CA ASN A 152 19.42 12.10 3.06
C ASN A 152 20.56 11.73 2.10
#